data_AF-A0AAE1IP53-F1
#
_entry.id   AF-A0AAE1IP53-F1
#
_cell.length_a   1.000
_cell.length_b   1.000
_cell.length_c   1.000
_cell.angle_alpha   90.00
_cell.angle_beta   90.00
_cell.angle_gamma   90.00
#
_symmetry.space_group_name_H-M   'P 1'
#
loop_
_entity.id
_entity.type
_entity.pdbx_description
1 polymer ?
#
loop_
_entity_poly.entity_id
_entity_poly.type
_entity_poly.pdbx_seq_one_letter_code
_entity_poly.pdbx_strand_id
1 'polypeptide(L)'
;MAVSSSLLKLDQIQGKGRGLIAAQNLKAGQIVLTESPIILYSTFPLFSDSSSSYCDHCFRSISSFSCPSCSRHRFCSQKCLSLALKSSHSSWVCQALSHLRDSGSELLRQSDELQVQACFVVAVYNLSLISPSSVQILLSLMGTPDEAIVKASSFLHSLISSLCPPQDHQLSAELTAQLMAKDRLNSFCLMEPYYPDGPQRSIKAYAIYPTATFFNHDCLPNACRFDYVEDGVPGDEHNTDIVFRMIEDVAEGGEVCISYFRINRDYSTRKRILMEDYGFVCGCERCKIEANWVVDDGDQSSSDFPHEWFLKKYVCEKKNCSGTLAPLPPKDDDEPSDVLECNFCGNLKVEAA
;
A
#
# COMPACT_ATOMS: atom_id res chain seq x y z
N MET A 1 -18.17 -7.29 -11.05
CA MET A 1 -16.74 -7.08 -10.78
C MET A 1 -15.95 -7.97 -11.70
N ALA A 2 -15.55 -7.46 -12.87
CA ALA A 2 -14.61 -8.12 -13.76
C ALA A 2 -13.41 -7.18 -13.84
N VAL A 3 -12.45 -7.39 -12.96
CA VAL A 3 -11.17 -6.69 -13.02
C VAL A 3 -10.26 -7.57 -13.86
N SER A 4 -10.46 -7.49 -15.17
CA SER A 4 -9.55 -8.08 -16.15
C SER A 4 -8.85 -6.92 -16.81
N SER A 5 -7.56 -6.74 -16.55
CA SER A 5 -6.71 -6.12 -17.56
C SER A 5 -6.50 -7.14 -18.67
N SER A 6 -5.95 -6.74 -19.82
CA SER A 6 -5.55 -7.71 -20.84
C SER A 6 -4.45 -8.67 -20.35
N LEU A 7 -3.74 -8.32 -19.27
CA LEU A 7 -2.57 -9.04 -18.78
C LEU A 7 -2.85 -9.91 -17.55
N LEU A 8 -3.82 -9.52 -16.72
CA LEU A 8 -4.12 -10.18 -15.45
C LEU A 8 -5.61 -10.52 -15.34
N LYS A 9 -5.89 -11.68 -14.75
CA LYS A 9 -7.24 -12.17 -14.46
C LYS A 9 -7.34 -12.57 -12.99
N LEU A 10 -8.47 -12.25 -12.36
CA LEU A 10 -8.79 -12.74 -11.02
C LEU A 10 -9.24 -14.22 -11.08
N ASP A 11 -8.67 -15.06 -10.24
CA ASP A 11 -9.02 -16.48 -10.12
C ASP A 11 -9.06 -16.96 -8.66
N GLN A 12 -9.58 -18.16 -8.42
CA GLN A 12 -9.53 -18.86 -7.13
C GLN A 12 -8.28 -19.74 -7.06
N ILE A 13 -7.37 -19.37 -6.17
CA ILE A 13 -6.13 -20.06 -5.92
C ILE A 13 -6.31 -21.02 -4.75
N GLN A 14 -6.00 -22.30 -4.98
CA GLN A 14 -6.16 -23.35 -3.99
C GLN A 14 -5.39 -23.00 -2.70
N GLY A 15 -6.10 -22.90 -1.58
CA GLY A 15 -5.52 -22.59 -0.28
C GLY A 15 -5.11 -21.13 -0.04
N LYS A 16 -5.24 -20.24 -1.05
CA LYS A 16 -4.94 -18.79 -0.92
C LYS A 16 -6.16 -17.89 -1.13
N GLY A 17 -7.29 -18.46 -1.57
CA GLY A 17 -8.49 -17.67 -1.86
C GLY A 17 -8.38 -16.99 -3.23
N ARG A 18 -8.82 -15.74 -3.35
CA ARG A 18 -8.73 -15.02 -4.63
C ARG A 18 -7.29 -14.57 -4.88
N GLY A 19 -6.82 -14.68 -6.12
CA GLY A 19 -5.50 -14.23 -6.55
C GLY A 19 -5.50 -13.76 -8.01
N LEU A 20 -4.46 -13.03 -8.41
CA LEU A 20 -4.26 -12.63 -9.80
C LEU A 20 -3.39 -13.65 -10.52
N ILE A 21 -3.85 -14.10 -11.70
CA ILE A 21 -3.10 -14.96 -12.61
C ILE A 21 -2.79 -14.21 -13.91
N ALA A 22 -1.71 -14.63 -14.57
CA ALA A 22 -1.34 -14.17 -15.89
C ALA A 22 -2.40 -14.60 -16.93
N ALA A 23 -3.00 -13.64 -17.63
CA ALA A 23 -3.97 -13.91 -18.71
C ALA A 23 -3.30 -14.24 -20.05
N GLN A 24 -1.98 -14.07 -20.13
CA GLN A 24 -1.10 -14.38 -21.25
C GLN A 24 0.32 -14.55 -20.70
N ASN A 25 1.30 -14.91 -21.54
CA ASN A 25 2.71 -14.88 -21.12
C ASN A 25 3.13 -13.45 -20.76
N LEU A 26 3.80 -13.32 -19.62
CA LEU A 26 4.32 -12.07 -19.08
C LEU A 26 5.85 -12.12 -19.06
N LYS A 27 6.49 -11.01 -19.41
CA LYS A 27 7.94 -10.88 -19.51
C LYS A 27 8.54 -10.14 -18.33
N ALA A 28 9.75 -10.51 -17.94
CA ALA A 28 10.52 -9.77 -16.94
C ALA A 28 10.61 -8.28 -17.32
N GLY A 29 10.40 -7.39 -16.34
CA GLY A 29 10.34 -5.94 -16.53
C GLY A 29 9.00 -5.39 -17.04
N GLN A 30 8.11 -6.24 -17.61
CA GLN A 30 6.81 -5.81 -18.11
C GLN A 30 5.96 -5.19 -16.99
N ILE A 31 5.36 -4.04 -17.26
CA ILE A 31 4.35 -3.43 -16.38
C ILE A 31 3.03 -4.18 -16.60
N VAL A 32 2.52 -4.81 -15.55
CA VAL A 32 1.31 -5.65 -15.60
C VAL A 32 0.08 -4.99 -14.98
N LEU A 33 0.32 -3.98 -14.14
CA LEU A 33 -0.74 -3.16 -13.54
C LEU A 33 -0.19 -1.76 -13.23
N THR A 34 -0.94 -0.74 -13.62
CA THR A 34 -0.86 0.63 -13.11
C THR A 34 -2.25 1.01 -12.63
N GLU A 35 -2.39 1.47 -11.39
CA GLU A 35 -3.70 1.71 -10.78
C GLU A 35 -3.67 2.89 -9.81
N SER A 36 -4.72 3.72 -9.87
CA SER A 36 -4.96 4.80 -8.90
C SER A 36 -5.75 4.30 -7.68
N PRO A 37 -5.54 4.86 -6.48
CA PRO A 37 -6.22 4.39 -5.28
C PRO A 37 -7.69 4.86 -5.23
N ILE A 38 -8.57 4.03 -4.68
CA ILE A 38 -9.97 4.43 -4.38
C ILE A 38 -10.14 5.09 -3.02
N ILE A 39 -9.17 4.88 -2.13
CA ILE A 39 -9.06 5.58 -0.86
C ILE A 39 -7.58 5.86 -0.60
N LEU A 40 -7.31 7.05 -0.07
CA LEU A 40 -5.97 7.52 0.22
C LEU A 40 -6.07 8.47 1.42
N TYR A 41 -5.31 8.20 2.47
CA TYR A 41 -5.36 9.00 3.69
C TYR A 41 -4.02 9.01 4.43
N SER A 42 -3.82 10.07 5.22
CA SER A 42 -2.58 10.35 5.94
C SER A 42 -2.39 9.44 7.15
N THR A 43 -1.15 9.03 7.40
CA THR A 43 -0.70 8.34 8.62
C THR A 43 -0.22 9.28 9.71
N PHE A 44 -0.20 10.59 9.46
CA PHE A 44 0.17 11.58 10.47
C PHE A 44 -0.98 11.77 11.47
N PRO A 45 -0.75 11.53 12.77
CA PRO A 45 -1.77 11.74 13.79
C PRO A 45 -2.30 13.19 13.78
N LEU A 46 -3.59 13.36 14.04
CA LEU A 46 -4.24 14.68 13.97
C LEU A 46 -3.63 15.69 14.95
N PHE A 47 -3.13 15.23 16.09
CA PHE A 47 -2.54 16.10 17.11
C PHE A 47 -1.01 16.11 17.11
N SER A 48 -0.35 15.62 16.05
CA SER A 48 1.10 15.73 15.90
C SER A 48 1.54 17.20 15.79
N ASP A 49 2.55 17.60 16.56
CA ASP A 49 3.16 18.93 16.53
C ASP A 49 3.96 19.20 15.25
N SER A 50 4.30 18.14 14.50
CA SER A 50 4.99 18.27 13.21
C SER A 50 4.00 18.59 12.09
N SER A 51 4.20 19.74 11.43
CA SER A 51 3.52 20.00 10.16
C SER A 51 3.98 18.99 9.12
N SER A 52 3.04 18.30 8.48
CA SER A 52 3.35 17.44 7.33
C SER A 52 4.11 18.25 6.27
N SER A 53 5.25 17.71 5.83
CA SER A 53 6.04 18.26 4.73
C SER A 53 5.53 17.81 3.36
N TYR A 54 4.34 17.19 3.32
CA TYR A 54 3.76 16.57 2.14
C TYR A 54 2.46 17.25 1.72
N CYS A 55 2.15 17.16 0.43
CA CYS A 55 0.86 17.56 -0.12
C CYS A 55 -0.26 16.66 0.43
N ASP A 56 -1.33 17.24 0.98
CA ASP A 56 -2.50 16.52 1.51
C ASP A 56 -3.39 15.89 0.42
N HIS A 57 -3.00 16.00 -0.85
CA HIS A 57 -3.66 15.32 -1.96
C HIS A 57 -2.80 14.22 -2.57
N CYS A 58 -1.59 14.57 -3.02
CA CYS A 58 -0.74 13.65 -3.78
C CYS A 58 0.47 13.11 -2.98
N PHE A 59 0.63 13.51 -1.71
CA PHE A 59 1.70 13.08 -0.81
C PHE A 59 3.14 13.35 -1.26
N ARG A 60 3.34 14.11 -2.35
CA ARG A 60 4.64 14.65 -2.74
C ARG A 60 5.18 15.60 -1.67
N SER A 61 6.49 15.66 -1.49
CA SER A 61 7.15 16.69 -0.67
C SER A 61 6.92 18.11 -1.21
N ILE A 62 6.70 19.11 -0.35
CA ILE A 62 6.32 20.49 -0.75
C ILE A 62 7.00 21.62 0.03
N SER A 63 6.99 22.82 -0.59
CA SER A 63 7.27 24.13 0.03
C SER A 63 6.08 25.14 0.04
N SER A 64 4.90 24.76 -0.50
CA SER A 64 3.49 25.06 -0.04
C SER A 64 2.53 26.08 -0.72
N PHE A 65 1.27 25.64 -0.89
CA PHE A 65 0.00 26.40 -0.88
C PHE A 65 -0.88 25.90 0.29
N SER A 66 -1.70 26.73 0.94
CA SER A 66 -2.58 26.30 2.04
C SER A 66 -4.06 26.34 1.68
N CYS A 67 -4.87 25.46 2.26
CA CYS A 67 -6.33 25.53 2.17
C CYS A 67 -6.82 26.86 2.76
N PRO A 68 -7.59 27.68 2.02
CA PRO A 68 -8.07 28.98 2.53
C PRO A 68 -9.08 28.84 3.68
N SER A 69 -9.77 27.69 3.78
CA SER A 69 -10.80 27.47 4.80
C SER A 69 -10.23 27.03 6.15
N CYS A 70 -9.33 26.03 6.18
CA CYS A 70 -8.75 25.54 7.43
C CYS A 70 -7.35 26.08 7.73
N SER A 71 -6.65 26.64 6.74
CA SER A 71 -5.23 27.07 6.82
C SER A 71 -4.24 26.00 7.32
N ARG A 72 -4.68 24.73 7.43
CA ARG A 72 -3.90 23.61 7.98
C ARG A 72 -3.40 22.65 6.90
N HIS A 73 -4.28 22.25 5.98
CA HIS A 73 -3.90 21.36 4.89
C HIS A 73 -3.14 22.15 3.81
N ARG A 74 -2.10 21.52 3.26
CA ARG A 74 -1.14 22.10 2.34
C ARG A 74 -1.09 21.30 1.04
N PHE A 75 -0.89 22.00 -0.07
CA PHE A 75 -0.90 21.43 -1.41
C PHE A 75 0.34 21.87 -2.19
N CYS A 76 0.81 21.02 -3.10
CA CYS A 76 1.98 21.32 -3.95
C CYS A 76 1.66 22.34 -5.05
N SER A 77 0.38 22.47 -5.43
CA SER A 77 -0.07 23.36 -6.48
C SER A 77 -1.55 23.72 -6.31
N GLN A 78 -1.99 24.81 -6.96
CA GLN A 78 -3.41 25.16 -7.06
C GLN A 78 -4.24 24.03 -7.70
N LYS A 79 -3.63 23.25 -8.61
CA LYS A 79 -4.27 22.08 -9.23
C LYS A 79 -4.57 21.00 -8.18
N CYS A 80 -3.59 20.63 -7.33
CA CYS A 80 -3.83 19.67 -6.24
C CYS A 80 -4.89 20.15 -5.25
N LEU A 81 -4.89 21.44 -4.87
CA LEU A 81 -5.98 21.99 -4.04
C LEU A 81 -7.34 21.81 -4.72
N SER A 82 -7.43 22.14 -6.01
CA SER A 82 -8.69 22.06 -6.77
C SER A 82 -9.21 20.62 -6.92
N LEU A 83 -8.30 19.65 -7.09
CA LEU A 83 -8.64 18.22 -7.15
C LEU A 83 -9.06 17.70 -5.78
N ALA A 84 -8.34 18.08 -4.72
CA ALA A 84 -8.63 17.67 -3.35
C ALA A 84 -10.02 18.15 -2.91
N LEU A 85 -10.38 19.41 -3.21
CA LEU A 85 -11.70 19.97 -2.89
C LEU A 85 -12.88 19.19 -3.52
N LYS A 86 -12.63 18.41 -4.59
CA LYS A 86 -13.62 17.55 -5.25
C LYS A 86 -13.54 16.08 -4.79
N SER A 87 -12.52 15.72 -4.03
CA SER A 87 -12.22 14.34 -3.64
C SER A 87 -11.78 14.29 -2.17
N SER A 88 -10.49 14.15 -1.88
CA SER A 88 -9.93 13.85 -0.56
C SER A 88 -10.09 14.94 0.49
N HIS A 89 -10.46 16.16 0.10
CA HIS A 89 -10.57 17.33 0.98
C HIS A 89 -11.81 18.17 0.64
N SER A 90 -12.97 17.53 0.47
CA SER A 90 -14.25 18.23 0.29
C SER A 90 -14.54 19.21 1.44
N SER A 91 -15.50 20.12 1.26
CA SER A 91 -15.87 21.08 2.32
C SER A 91 -16.21 20.39 3.63
N TRP A 92 -16.90 19.24 3.57
CA TRP A 92 -17.23 18.47 4.76
C TRP A 92 -15.98 17.83 5.39
N VAL A 93 -15.11 17.19 4.59
CA VAL A 93 -13.86 16.61 5.10
C VAL A 93 -12.99 17.67 5.77
N CYS A 94 -12.85 18.84 5.14
CA CYS A 94 -12.11 19.96 5.69
C CYS A 94 -12.63 20.39 7.07
N GLN A 95 -13.95 20.53 7.21
CA GLN A 95 -14.59 20.90 8.48
C GLN A 95 -14.48 19.78 9.52
N ALA A 96 -14.75 18.54 9.13
CA ALA A 96 -14.69 17.37 10.00
C ALA A 96 -13.30 17.19 10.61
N LEU A 97 -12.24 17.20 9.78
CA LEU A 97 -10.85 17.09 10.27
C LEU A 97 -10.43 18.28 11.12
N SER A 98 -10.99 19.47 10.88
CA SER A 98 -10.74 20.64 11.72
C SER A 98 -11.36 20.45 13.11
N HIS A 99 -12.62 20.04 13.17
CA HIS A 99 -13.33 19.75 14.42
C HIS A 99 -12.72 18.61 15.22
N LEU A 100 -12.33 17.52 14.56
CA LEU A 100 -11.66 16.40 15.22
C LEU A 100 -10.34 16.81 15.88
N ARG A 101 -9.71 17.89 15.39
CA ARG A 101 -8.46 18.46 15.92
C ARG A 101 -8.70 19.60 16.92
N ASP A 102 -9.94 19.89 17.28
CA ASP A 102 -10.23 20.87 18.34
C ASP A 102 -9.67 20.36 19.68
N SER A 103 -9.18 21.26 20.53
CA SER A 103 -8.57 20.90 21.83
C SER A 103 -9.55 20.23 22.80
N GLY A 104 -10.85 20.40 22.58
CA GLY A 104 -11.91 19.72 23.33
C GLY A 104 -12.29 18.33 22.79
N SER A 105 -11.70 17.89 21.68
CA SER A 105 -11.99 16.60 21.06
C SER A 105 -11.57 15.44 21.96
N GLU A 106 -12.46 14.45 22.12
CA GLU A 106 -12.13 13.22 22.85
C GLU A 106 -11.01 12.42 22.20
N LEU A 107 -10.76 12.66 20.92
CA LEU A 107 -9.73 12.00 20.12
C LEU A 107 -8.31 12.39 20.56
N LEU A 108 -8.11 13.56 21.19
CA LEU A 108 -6.80 14.01 21.70
C LEU A 108 -6.21 13.06 22.74
N ARG A 109 -7.07 12.36 23.50
CA ARG A 109 -6.65 11.42 24.57
C ARG A 109 -6.46 9.99 24.06
N GLN A 110 -6.61 9.76 22.77
CA GLN A 110 -6.54 8.44 22.16
C GLN A 110 -5.16 8.20 21.52
N SER A 111 -4.84 6.92 21.28
CA SER A 111 -3.60 6.54 20.62
C SER A 111 -3.46 7.14 19.22
N ASP A 112 -2.22 7.35 18.79
CA ASP A 112 -1.90 7.80 17.43
C ASP A 112 -2.56 6.93 16.36
N GLU A 113 -2.61 5.62 16.59
CA GLU A 113 -3.30 4.67 15.72
C GLU A 113 -4.79 5.00 15.57
N LEU A 114 -5.51 5.28 16.67
CA LEU A 114 -6.93 5.63 16.61
C LEU A 114 -7.15 6.99 15.94
N GLN A 115 -6.21 7.93 16.08
CA GLN A 115 -6.23 9.21 15.36
C GLN A 115 -6.06 9.01 13.85
N VAL A 116 -5.18 8.11 13.42
CA VAL A 116 -5.00 7.75 12.00
C VAL A 116 -6.24 7.02 11.47
N GLN A 117 -6.83 6.11 12.25
CA GLN A 117 -8.10 5.47 11.91
C GLN A 117 -9.24 6.48 11.77
N ALA A 118 -9.25 7.57 12.53
CA ALA A 118 -10.22 8.65 12.34
C ALA A 118 -10.10 9.31 10.95
N CYS A 119 -8.87 9.51 10.45
CA CYS A 119 -8.62 10.01 9.09
C CYS A 119 -9.21 9.05 8.03
N PHE A 120 -9.01 7.75 8.20
CA PHE A 120 -9.64 6.73 7.35
C PHE A 120 -11.17 6.81 7.38
N VAL A 121 -11.78 6.85 8.57
CA VAL A 121 -13.25 6.88 8.70
C VAL A 121 -13.82 8.12 8.02
N VAL A 122 -13.22 9.30 8.21
CA VAL A 122 -13.62 10.52 7.48
C VAL A 122 -13.49 10.34 5.96
N ALA A 123 -12.39 9.75 5.48
CA ALA A 123 -12.20 9.48 4.05
C ALA A 123 -13.27 8.53 3.50
N VAL A 124 -13.66 7.49 4.24
CA VAL A 124 -14.71 6.54 3.84
C VAL A 124 -16.10 7.19 3.83
N TYR A 125 -16.43 8.03 4.81
CA TYR A 125 -17.68 8.80 4.79
C TYR A 125 -17.75 9.72 3.57
N ASN A 126 -16.64 10.34 3.19
CA ASN A 126 -16.59 11.14 1.98
C ASN A 126 -16.71 10.27 0.72
N LEU A 127 -16.04 9.11 0.70
CA LEU A 127 -16.12 8.14 -0.39
C LEU A 127 -17.56 7.63 -0.62
N SER A 128 -18.33 7.39 0.45
CA SER A 128 -19.73 6.96 0.31
C SER A 128 -20.63 8.01 -0.33
N LEU A 129 -20.26 9.29 -0.26
CA LEU A 129 -20.98 10.39 -0.90
C LEU A 129 -20.58 10.56 -2.37
N ILE A 130 -19.28 10.50 -2.68
CA ILE A 130 -18.77 10.81 -4.02
C ILE A 130 -18.69 9.59 -4.94
N SER A 131 -18.57 8.38 -4.38
CA SER A 131 -18.47 7.12 -5.14
C SER A 131 -19.01 5.92 -4.33
N PRO A 132 -20.34 5.74 -4.23
CA PRO A 132 -20.94 4.58 -3.57
C PRO A 132 -20.45 3.23 -4.13
N SER A 133 -20.15 3.15 -5.42
CA SER A 133 -19.59 1.94 -6.06
C SER A 133 -18.21 1.59 -5.51
N SER A 134 -17.36 2.58 -5.18
CA SER A 134 -16.05 2.31 -4.57
C SER A 134 -16.19 1.71 -3.17
N VAL A 135 -17.22 2.10 -2.40
CA VAL A 135 -17.51 1.47 -1.11
C VAL A 135 -17.90 0.01 -1.29
N GLN A 136 -18.68 -0.34 -2.33
CA GLN A 136 -19.00 -1.74 -2.62
C GLN A 136 -17.77 -2.57 -2.98
N ILE A 137 -16.80 -1.97 -3.70
CA ILE A 137 -15.50 -2.61 -3.95
C ILE A 137 -14.80 -2.91 -2.62
N LEU A 138 -14.68 -1.92 -1.72
CA LEU A 138 -14.07 -2.11 -0.40
C LEU A 138 -14.75 -3.24 0.38
N LEU A 139 -16.08 -3.24 0.45
CA LEU A 139 -16.84 -4.26 1.18
C LEU A 139 -16.62 -5.67 0.63
N SER A 140 -16.29 -5.79 -0.66
CA SER A 140 -15.99 -7.07 -1.30
C SER A 140 -14.62 -7.64 -0.96
N LEU A 141 -13.73 -6.87 -0.33
CA LEU A 141 -12.37 -7.29 0.03
C LEU A 141 -12.36 -8.23 1.23
N MET A 142 -11.21 -8.89 1.48
CA MET A 142 -11.04 -9.75 2.65
C MET A 142 -10.95 -8.91 3.94
N GLY A 143 -11.38 -9.46 5.06
CA GLY A 143 -11.29 -8.81 6.37
C GLY A 143 -12.61 -8.83 7.11
N THR A 144 -12.56 -9.20 8.37
CA THR A 144 -13.71 -9.24 9.28
C THR A 144 -13.31 -8.53 10.57
N PRO A 145 -14.21 -7.70 11.15
CA PRO A 145 -13.88 -6.96 12.36
C PRO A 145 -13.68 -7.92 13.54
N ASP A 146 -12.59 -7.72 14.27
CA ASP A 146 -12.37 -8.31 15.59
C ASP A 146 -12.91 -7.37 16.69
N GLU A 147 -12.81 -7.78 17.95
CA GLU A 147 -13.32 -6.99 19.08
C GLU A 147 -12.67 -5.60 19.19
N ALA A 148 -11.37 -5.51 18.88
CA ALA A 148 -10.64 -4.24 18.89
C ALA A 148 -11.17 -3.28 17.81
N ILE A 149 -11.40 -3.78 16.60
CA ILE A 149 -11.99 -3.00 15.49
C ILE A 149 -13.42 -2.58 15.82
N VAL A 150 -14.25 -3.47 16.41
CA VAL A 150 -15.63 -3.12 16.80
C VAL A 150 -15.64 -1.98 17.83
N LYS A 151 -14.74 -2.03 18.83
CA LYS A 151 -14.62 -0.98 19.83
C LYS A 151 -14.15 0.35 19.23
N ALA A 152 -13.09 0.31 18.41
CA ALA A 152 -12.55 1.49 17.74
C ALA A 152 -13.57 2.14 16.80
N SER A 153 -14.22 1.33 15.96
CA SER A 153 -15.24 1.80 15.01
C SER A 153 -16.46 2.39 15.72
N SER A 154 -16.94 1.80 16.82
CA SER A 154 -18.07 2.34 17.58
C SER A 154 -17.76 3.74 18.14
N PHE A 155 -16.56 3.92 18.70
CA PHE A 155 -16.09 5.21 19.19
C PHE A 155 -15.97 6.25 18.06
N LEU A 156 -15.24 5.91 16.99
CA LEU A 156 -15.01 6.82 15.86
C LEU A 156 -16.31 7.15 15.12
N HIS A 157 -17.19 6.17 14.92
CA HIS A 157 -18.48 6.36 14.29
C HIS A 157 -19.36 7.33 15.07
N SER A 158 -19.45 7.18 16.41
CA SER A 158 -20.18 8.09 17.28
C SER A 158 -19.66 9.53 17.16
N LEU A 159 -18.34 9.70 17.21
CA LEU A 159 -17.70 11.01 17.11
C LEU A 159 -17.95 11.67 15.73
N ILE A 160 -17.72 10.94 14.64
CA ILE A 160 -17.75 11.49 13.28
C ILE A 160 -19.18 11.70 12.77
N SER A 161 -20.12 10.81 13.10
CA SER A 161 -21.52 10.96 12.71
C SER A 161 -22.17 12.21 13.34
N SER A 162 -21.71 12.63 14.52
CA SER A 162 -22.15 13.85 15.19
C SER A 162 -21.78 15.15 14.42
N LEU A 163 -20.81 15.07 13.50
CA LEU A 163 -20.35 16.19 12.67
C LEU A 163 -21.25 16.40 11.43
N CYS A 164 -22.47 15.86 11.44
CA CYS A 164 -23.50 16.00 10.43
C CYS A 164 -23.00 15.81 8.98
N PRO A 165 -22.52 14.60 8.59
CA PRO A 165 -22.19 14.31 7.20
C PRO A 165 -23.36 14.62 6.26
N PRO A 166 -23.11 15.12 5.03
CA PRO A 166 -24.15 15.40 4.04
C PRO A 166 -25.14 14.23 3.92
N GLN A 167 -26.43 14.53 4.00
CA GLN A 167 -27.50 13.53 4.07
C GLN A 167 -27.68 12.83 2.72
N ASP A 168 -27.54 11.50 2.71
CA ASP A 168 -28.16 10.51 1.80
C ASP A 168 -27.52 9.11 1.96
N HIS A 169 -26.33 9.01 2.58
CA HIS A 169 -25.60 7.73 2.74
C HIS A 169 -24.88 7.62 4.10
N GLN A 170 -25.63 7.69 5.20
CA GLN A 170 -25.05 7.49 6.53
C GLN A 170 -24.56 6.05 6.69
N LEU A 171 -23.26 5.88 6.92
CA LEU A 171 -22.67 4.61 7.34
C LEU A 171 -23.25 4.23 8.71
N SER A 172 -23.37 2.94 9.02
CA SER A 172 -23.63 2.49 10.39
C SER A 172 -22.32 2.21 11.14
N ALA A 173 -22.38 2.04 12.46
CA ALA A 173 -21.22 1.60 13.24
C ALA A 173 -20.71 0.23 12.76
N GLU A 174 -21.61 -0.70 12.44
CA GLU A 174 -21.28 -2.02 11.91
C GLU A 174 -20.60 -1.91 10.54
N LEU A 175 -21.12 -1.06 9.65
CA LEU A 175 -20.53 -0.85 8.34
C LEU A 175 -19.15 -0.18 8.45
N THR A 176 -18.98 0.74 9.40
CA THR A 176 -17.70 1.37 9.73
C THR A 176 -16.69 0.30 10.19
N ALA A 177 -17.11 -0.62 11.07
CA ALA A 177 -16.27 -1.73 11.53
C ALA A 177 -15.85 -2.65 10.38
N GLN A 178 -16.78 -2.98 9.48
CA GLN A 178 -16.47 -3.78 8.29
C GLN A 178 -15.39 -3.09 7.44
N LEU A 179 -15.57 -1.81 7.12
CA LEU A 179 -14.64 -1.05 6.27
C LEU A 179 -13.25 -0.91 6.91
N MET A 180 -13.16 -0.67 8.23
CA MET A 180 -11.89 -0.67 8.95
C MET A 180 -11.18 -2.03 8.90
N ALA A 181 -11.93 -3.13 8.98
CA ALA A 181 -11.35 -4.46 8.83
C ALA A 181 -10.83 -4.73 7.41
N LYS A 182 -11.47 -4.14 6.38
CA LYS A 182 -10.95 -4.20 5.01
C LYS A 182 -9.65 -3.41 4.90
N ASP A 183 -9.60 -2.21 5.44
CA ASP A 183 -8.40 -1.37 5.40
C ASP A 183 -7.19 -2.04 6.04
N ARG A 184 -7.37 -2.68 7.20
CA ARG A 184 -6.31 -3.39 7.91
C ARG A 184 -5.60 -4.46 7.07
N LEU A 185 -6.32 -5.18 6.22
CA LEU A 185 -5.75 -6.29 5.44
C LEU A 185 -5.38 -5.94 4.00
N ASN A 186 -5.87 -4.81 3.47
CA ASN A 186 -5.82 -4.51 2.04
C ASN A 186 -5.12 -3.17 1.72
N SER A 187 -4.71 -2.41 2.74
CA SER A 187 -4.03 -1.14 2.52
C SER A 187 -2.56 -1.33 2.12
N PHE A 188 -2.14 -0.50 1.17
CA PHE A 188 -0.75 -0.31 0.75
C PHE A 188 -0.20 0.96 1.39
N CYS A 189 1.07 0.93 1.77
CA CYS A 189 1.75 2.04 2.41
C CYS A 189 2.49 2.90 1.39
N LEU A 190 2.19 4.20 1.28
CA LEU A 190 3.10 5.17 0.66
C LEU A 190 4.17 5.54 1.67
N MET A 191 5.43 5.43 1.28
CA MET A 191 6.58 5.56 2.18
C MET A 191 7.23 6.95 2.03
N GLU A 192 7.79 7.50 3.11
CA GLU A 192 8.61 8.72 3.05
C GLU A 192 9.84 8.53 2.14
N PRO A 193 10.55 9.57 1.68
CA PRO A 193 11.76 9.39 0.88
C PRO A 193 12.87 8.58 1.59
N TYR A 194 13.67 7.85 0.82
CA TYR A 194 14.79 7.06 1.33
C TYR A 194 16.04 7.95 1.55
N TYR A 195 16.68 7.79 2.70
CA TYR A 195 17.96 8.42 3.03
C TYR A 195 18.97 7.36 3.53
N PRO A 196 20.14 7.19 2.89
CA PRO A 196 21.10 6.13 3.25
C PRO A 196 21.55 6.14 4.72
N ASP A 197 21.75 7.35 5.27
CA ASP A 197 22.17 7.57 6.66
C ASP A 197 21.02 8.08 7.54
N GLY A 198 19.78 8.00 7.04
CA GLY A 198 18.59 8.38 7.78
C GLY A 198 18.03 7.25 8.64
N PRO A 199 16.97 7.54 9.42
CA PRO A 199 16.22 6.50 10.11
C PRO A 199 15.54 5.55 9.12
N GLN A 200 15.00 4.45 9.64
CA GLN A 200 14.09 3.59 8.88
C GLN A 200 12.92 4.44 8.35
N ARG A 201 12.62 4.34 7.05
CA ARG A 201 11.52 5.08 6.41
C ARG A 201 10.22 4.84 7.16
N SER A 202 9.51 5.92 7.46
CA SER A 202 8.16 5.85 7.98
C SER A 202 7.13 5.80 6.84
N ILE A 203 5.89 5.47 7.18
CA ILE A 203 4.76 5.48 6.26
C ILE A 203 4.18 6.91 6.29
N LYS A 204 3.94 7.52 5.13
CA LYS A 204 3.30 8.84 5.00
C LYS A 204 1.80 8.77 4.68
N ALA A 205 1.35 7.68 4.06
CA ALA A 205 -0.06 7.48 3.72
C ALA A 205 -0.40 5.99 3.60
N TYR A 206 -1.68 5.68 3.80
CA TYR A 206 -2.27 4.41 3.40
C TYR A 206 -3.19 4.61 2.20
N ALA A 207 -3.24 3.60 1.34
CA ALA A 207 -4.05 3.62 0.12
C ALA A 207 -4.62 2.23 -0.19
N ILE A 208 -5.84 2.16 -0.72
CA ILE A 208 -6.41 0.90 -1.23
C ILE A 208 -6.60 0.99 -2.74
N TYR A 209 -6.06 -0.02 -3.42
CA TYR A 209 -6.07 -0.16 -4.87
C TYR A 209 -6.94 -1.37 -5.24
N PRO A 210 -8.05 -1.17 -5.99
CA PRO A 210 -9.08 -2.20 -6.22
C PRO A 210 -8.57 -3.53 -6.77
N THR A 211 -7.62 -3.47 -7.69
CA THR A 211 -7.05 -4.62 -8.37
C THR A 211 -5.85 -5.15 -7.61
N ALA A 212 -4.94 -4.26 -7.22
CA ALA A 212 -3.66 -4.65 -6.62
C ALA A 212 -3.83 -5.41 -5.30
N THR A 213 -4.91 -5.19 -4.56
CA THR A 213 -5.20 -5.91 -3.32
C THR A 213 -5.44 -7.42 -3.49
N PHE A 214 -5.56 -7.90 -4.74
CA PHE A 214 -5.68 -9.32 -5.06
C PHE A 214 -4.35 -9.99 -5.40
N PHE A 215 -3.21 -9.27 -5.38
CA PHE A 215 -1.91 -9.92 -5.43
C PHE A 215 -1.67 -10.67 -4.13
N ASN A 216 -1.52 -12.00 -4.22
CA ASN A 216 -1.14 -12.81 -3.09
C ASN A 216 0.34 -12.68 -2.76
N HIS A 217 0.69 -13.14 -1.55
CA HIS A 217 2.07 -13.17 -1.08
C HIS A 217 2.87 -14.37 -1.61
N ASP A 218 4.11 -14.11 -2.00
CA ASP A 218 5.19 -15.11 -2.02
C ASP A 218 6.48 -14.53 -1.41
N CYS A 219 7.28 -15.38 -0.75
CA CYS A 219 8.60 -14.98 -0.23
C CYS A 219 9.67 -14.93 -1.34
N LEU A 220 9.37 -15.50 -2.52
CA LEU A 220 10.08 -15.37 -3.79
C LEU A 220 9.08 -14.81 -4.83
N PRO A 221 8.72 -13.52 -4.74
CA PRO A 221 7.71 -12.95 -5.62
C PRO A 221 8.19 -12.93 -7.07
N ASN A 222 7.25 -12.99 -8.01
CA ASN A 222 7.52 -12.81 -9.44
C ASN A 222 7.10 -11.41 -9.94
N ALA A 223 6.49 -10.58 -9.09
CA ALA A 223 6.22 -9.18 -9.36
C ALA A 223 6.65 -8.27 -8.22
N CYS A 224 7.05 -7.04 -8.58
CA CYS A 224 7.51 -6.01 -7.67
C CYS A 224 6.66 -4.75 -7.80
N ARG A 225 6.25 -4.23 -6.65
CA ARG A 225 5.51 -2.97 -6.51
C ARG A 225 6.47 -1.78 -6.58
N PHE A 226 6.10 -0.74 -7.33
CA PHE A 226 6.72 0.58 -7.38
C PHE A 226 5.68 1.68 -7.12
N ASP A 227 6.13 2.80 -6.55
CA ASP A 227 5.41 4.06 -6.48
C ASP A 227 6.42 5.20 -6.70
N TYR A 228 6.00 6.22 -7.47
CA TYR A 228 6.89 7.30 -7.96
C TYR A 228 6.46 8.67 -7.43
N VAL A 229 6.04 8.70 -6.16
CA VAL A 229 5.35 9.86 -5.55
C VAL A 229 6.18 11.15 -5.57
N GLU A 230 7.51 11.05 -5.61
CA GLU A 230 8.42 12.21 -5.66
C GLU A 230 8.83 12.60 -7.09
N ASP A 231 8.60 11.74 -8.10
CA ASP A 231 9.19 11.89 -9.45
C ASP A 231 8.29 12.67 -10.42
N GLY A 232 6.98 12.76 -10.15
CA GLY A 232 6.01 13.43 -11.03
C GLY A 232 6.20 14.95 -11.11
N VAL A 233 5.19 15.67 -11.61
CA VAL A 233 5.13 17.15 -11.53
C VAL A 233 4.07 17.59 -10.50
N PRO A 234 4.22 18.77 -9.85
CA PRO A 234 3.18 19.28 -8.96
C PRO A 234 1.81 19.38 -9.65
N GLY A 235 0.78 18.71 -9.10
CA GLY A 235 -0.55 18.66 -9.72
C GLY A 235 -0.80 17.46 -10.63
N ASP A 236 0.13 16.52 -10.74
CA ASP A 236 -0.13 15.25 -11.42
C ASP A 236 -1.22 14.45 -10.70
N GLU A 237 -2.23 14.02 -11.46
CA GLU A 237 -3.38 13.24 -10.98
C GLU A 237 -3.01 11.77 -10.74
N HIS A 238 -1.90 11.32 -11.34
CA HIS A 238 -1.38 9.95 -11.27
C HIS A 238 -0.20 9.82 -10.30
N ASN A 239 0.10 10.86 -9.51
CA ASN A 239 1.26 10.89 -8.61
C ASN A 239 1.22 9.81 -7.50
N THR A 240 0.03 9.28 -7.21
CA THR A 240 -0.17 8.21 -6.23
C THR A 240 -0.58 6.89 -6.89
N ASP A 241 -0.31 6.73 -8.19
CA ASP A 241 -0.52 5.46 -8.85
C ASP A 241 0.50 4.43 -8.35
N ILE A 242 0.02 3.20 -8.16
CA ILE A 242 0.86 2.04 -7.89
C ILE A 242 1.19 1.35 -9.21
N VAL A 243 2.43 0.88 -9.36
CA VAL A 243 2.90 0.20 -10.57
C VAL A 243 3.44 -1.17 -10.18
N PHE A 244 3.04 -2.22 -10.90
CA PHE A 244 3.58 -3.57 -10.71
C PHE A 244 4.35 -3.98 -11.96
N ARG A 245 5.62 -4.32 -11.75
CA ARG A 245 6.52 -4.86 -12.78
C ARG A 245 6.87 -6.30 -12.47
N MET A 246 6.94 -7.12 -13.52
CA MET A 246 7.43 -8.48 -13.38
C MET A 246 8.93 -8.49 -13.04
N ILE A 247 9.31 -9.34 -12.10
CA ILE A 247 10.70 -9.66 -11.76
C ILE A 247 11.24 -10.71 -12.73
N GLU A 248 10.39 -11.67 -13.10
CA GLU A 248 10.72 -12.84 -13.91
C GLU A 248 9.61 -13.10 -14.94
N ASP A 249 9.91 -13.88 -15.97
CA ASP A 249 8.89 -14.36 -16.91
C ASP A 249 7.85 -15.23 -16.18
N VAL A 250 6.58 -15.06 -16.53
CA VAL A 250 5.48 -15.88 -16.01
C VAL A 250 4.63 -16.36 -17.18
N ALA A 251 4.45 -17.68 -17.28
CA ALA A 251 3.59 -18.26 -18.31
C ALA A 251 2.12 -17.94 -18.04
N GLU A 252 1.31 -17.92 -19.11
CA GLU A 252 -0.15 -17.85 -19.00
C GLU A 252 -0.69 -18.86 -17.97
N GLY A 253 -1.63 -18.42 -17.13
CA GLY A 253 -2.20 -19.21 -16.04
C GLY A 253 -1.36 -19.24 -14.75
N GLY A 254 -0.11 -18.77 -14.78
CA GLY A 254 0.73 -18.64 -13.59
C GLY A 254 0.20 -17.57 -12.62
N GLU A 255 0.22 -17.85 -11.31
CA GLU A 255 -0.12 -16.85 -10.29
C GLU A 255 0.94 -15.75 -10.24
N VAL A 256 0.49 -14.50 -10.23
CA VAL A 256 1.36 -13.34 -10.03
C VAL A 256 1.32 -12.96 -8.56
N CYS A 257 2.47 -13.03 -7.90
CA CYS A 257 2.62 -12.83 -6.47
C CYS A 257 3.61 -11.70 -6.19
N ILE A 258 3.32 -10.95 -5.12
CA ILE A 258 4.21 -9.91 -4.58
C ILE A 258 4.71 -10.31 -3.20
N SER A 259 5.71 -9.60 -2.68
CA SER A 259 6.07 -9.74 -1.27
C SER A 259 5.39 -8.66 -0.45
N TYR A 260 4.80 -9.03 0.70
CA TYR A 260 4.15 -8.08 1.61
C TYR A 260 5.16 -7.36 2.52
N PHE A 261 6.42 -7.79 2.48
CA PHE A 261 7.52 -7.21 3.23
C PHE A 261 8.81 -7.28 2.39
N ARG A 262 9.90 -6.73 2.92
CA ARG A 262 11.23 -6.87 2.30
C ARG A 262 11.63 -8.35 2.20
N ILE A 263 11.98 -8.80 1.00
CA ILE A 263 12.26 -10.21 0.70
C ILE A 263 13.47 -10.77 1.47
N ASN A 264 14.38 -9.95 1.99
CA ASN A 264 15.58 -10.43 2.70
C ASN A 264 15.36 -10.84 4.17
N ARG A 265 14.11 -10.85 4.67
CA ARG A 265 13.80 -11.26 6.06
C ARG A 265 14.01 -12.76 6.29
N ASP A 266 14.41 -13.12 7.51
CA ASP A 266 14.59 -14.52 7.96
C ASP A 266 13.26 -15.26 8.12
N TYR A 267 13.31 -16.61 8.13
CA TYR A 267 12.14 -17.48 8.17
C TYR A 267 11.18 -17.14 9.33
N SER A 268 11.73 -17.00 10.54
CA SER A 268 10.95 -16.80 11.75
C SER A 268 10.21 -15.47 11.72
N THR A 269 10.89 -14.40 11.27
CA THR A 269 10.30 -13.08 11.10
C THR A 269 9.21 -13.08 10.04
N ARG A 270 9.43 -13.72 8.88
CA ARG A 270 8.41 -13.81 7.82
C ARG A 270 7.16 -14.53 8.31
N LYS A 271 7.30 -15.70 8.94
CA LYS A 271 6.18 -16.48 9.49
C LYS A 271 5.40 -15.68 10.53
N ARG A 272 6.09 -14.97 11.41
CA ARG A 272 5.46 -14.14 12.44
C ARG A 272 4.64 -13.01 11.83
N ILE A 273 5.22 -12.22 10.91
CA ILE A 273 4.52 -11.12 10.22
C ILE A 273 3.26 -11.64 9.51
N LEU A 274 3.36 -12.74 8.75
CA LEU A 274 2.21 -13.27 8.01
C LEU A 274 1.09 -13.79 8.92
N MET A 275 1.43 -14.33 10.08
CA MET A 275 0.44 -14.78 11.04
C MET A 275 -0.19 -13.62 11.81
N GLU A 276 0.61 -12.68 12.31
CA GLU A 276 0.17 -11.55 13.14
C GLU A 276 -0.62 -10.52 12.32
N ASP A 277 -0.14 -10.18 11.13
CA ASP A 277 -0.71 -9.08 10.33
C ASP A 277 -1.74 -9.58 9.32
N TYR A 278 -1.57 -10.80 8.79
CA TYR A 278 -2.39 -11.34 7.70
C TYR A 278 -3.14 -12.64 8.04
N GLY A 279 -2.87 -13.28 9.18
CA GLY A 279 -3.59 -14.47 9.64
C GLY A 279 -3.35 -15.74 8.83
N PHE A 280 -2.23 -15.90 8.12
CA PHE A 280 -1.94 -17.12 7.34
C PHE A 280 -0.49 -17.61 7.45
N VAL A 281 -0.27 -18.88 7.11
CA VAL A 281 1.06 -19.49 7.01
C VAL A 281 1.45 -19.63 5.54
N CYS A 282 2.57 -19.03 5.13
CA CYS A 282 3.04 -19.13 3.75
C CYS A 282 3.61 -20.53 3.44
N GLY A 283 3.06 -21.16 2.40
CA GLY A 283 3.52 -22.43 1.85
C GLY A 283 4.33 -22.32 0.56
N CYS A 284 5.06 -21.21 0.33
CA CYS A 284 5.94 -21.08 -0.83
C CYS A 284 7.16 -22.01 -0.74
N GLU A 285 7.85 -22.24 -1.86
CA GLU A 285 9.02 -23.12 -1.92
C GLU A 285 10.13 -22.69 -0.94
N ARG A 286 10.39 -21.38 -0.80
CA ARG A 286 11.36 -20.89 0.18
C ARG A 286 11.00 -21.27 1.61
N CYS A 287 9.74 -21.09 2.01
CA CYS A 287 9.29 -21.48 3.34
C CYS A 287 9.35 -22.99 3.56
N LYS A 288 9.03 -23.81 2.54
CA LYS A 288 9.15 -25.28 2.64
C LYS A 288 10.59 -25.74 2.82
N ILE A 289 11.53 -25.12 2.12
CA ILE A 289 12.97 -25.41 2.23
C ILE A 289 13.47 -24.99 3.61
N GLU A 290 13.27 -23.72 3.99
CA GLU A 290 13.78 -23.16 5.25
C GLU A 290 13.13 -23.80 6.51
N ALA A 291 11.91 -24.35 6.41
CA ALA A 291 11.26 -25.06 7.52
C ALA A 291 11.98 -26.35 7.92
N ASN A 292 12.72 -26.97 6.99
CA ASN A 292 13.43 -28.23 7.19
C ASN A 292 14.92 -28.03 7.45
N TRP A 293 15.38 -26.78 7.58
CA TRP A 293 16.77 -26.49 7.93
C TRP A 293 17.02 -26.92 9.38
N VAL A 294 17.74 -28.03 9.53
CA VAL A 294 18.30 -28.42 10.82
C VAL A 294 19.35 -27.37 11.17
N VAL A 295 19.23 -26.75 12.34
CA VAL A 295 20.26 -25.88 12.92
C VAL A 295 21.41 -26.79 13.35
N ASP A 296 22.18 -27.30 12.39
CA ASP A 296 23.39 -28.05 12.67
C ASP A 296 24.56 -27.07 12.63
N ASP A 297 25.38 -27.03 13.68
CA ASP A 297 26.56 -26.15 13.87
C ASP A 297 27.73 -26.53 12.92
N GLY A 298 27.41 -27.03 11.73
CA GLY A 298 28.33 -27.51 10.71
C GLY A 298 28.07 -26.79 9.39
N ASP A 299 29.10 -26.14 8.90
CA ASP A 299 29.24 -25.39 7.64
C ASP A 299 28.68 -26.17 6.42
N GLN A 300 27.36 -26.18 6.24
CA GLN A 300 26.75 -26.52 4.96
C GLN A 300 26.93 -25.29 4.09
N SER A 301 27.73 -25.42 3.03
CA SER A 301 27.94 -24.37 2.04
C SER A 301 26.60 -23.84 1.55
N SER A 302 26.26 -22.64 2.00
CA SER A 302 25.02 -21.91 1.73
C SER A 302 24.63 -21.85 0.24
N SER A 303 25.61 -21.88 -0.67
CA SER A 303 25.45 -21.54 -2.10
C SER A 303 24.54 -22.42 -2.97
N ASP A 304 23.92 -23.50 -2.47
CA ASP A 304 23.24 -24.49 -3.31
C ASP A 304 21.71 -24.33 -3.39
N PHE A 305 21.10 -23.36 -2.71
CA PHE A 305 19.66 -23.17 -2.75
C PHE A 305 19.20 -22.11 -3.77
N PRO A 306 18.19 -22.40 -4.61
CA PRO A 306 17.68 -21.45 -5.61
C PRO A 306 17.27 -20.08 -5.07
N HIS A 307 16.76 -20.03 -3.83
CA HIS A 307 16.33 -18.78 -3.20
C HIS A 307 17.49 -17.86 -2.83
N GLU A 308 18.70 -18.38 -2.59
CA GLU A 308 19.86 -17.54 -2.31
C GLU A 308 20.29 -16.74 -3.54
N TRP A 309 20.29 -17.39 -4.72
CA TRP A 309 20.54 -16.70 -5.99
C TRP A 309 19.50 -15.62 -6.24
N PHE A 310 18.22 -15.92 -6.00
CA PHE A 310 17.14 -14.94 -6.12
C PHE A 310 17.37 -13.73 -5.22
N LEU A 311 17.71 -13.94 -3.94
CA LEU A 311 17.97 -12.85 -3.01
C LEU A 311 19.22 -12.05 -3.38
N LYS A 312 20.31 -12.72 -3.78
CA LYS A 312 21.54 -12.06 -4.23
C LYS A 312 21.31 -11.19 -5.46
N LYS A 313 20.44 -11.64 -6.38
CA LYS A 313 20.10 -10.91 -7.59
C LYS A 313 19.19 -9.72 -7.30
N TYR A 314 18.08 -9.97 -6.59
CA TYR A 314 16.97 -9.04 -6.51
C TYR A 314 16.87 -8.24 -5.20
N VAL A 315 17.82 -8.37 -4.26
CA VAL A 315 17.90 -7.49 -3.08
C VAL A 315 18.85 -6.34 -3.35
N CYS A 316 18.40 -5.12 -3.09
CA CYS A 316 19.23 -3.92 -3.21
C CYS A 316 20.32 -3.89 -2.12
N GLU A 317 21.57 -3.73 -2.57
CA GLU A 317 22.78 -3.71 -1.74
C GLU A 317 23.06 -2.33 -1.10
N LYS A 318 22.27 -1.29 -1.43
CA LYS A 318 22.43 0.02 -0.77
C LYS A 318 22.18 -0.09 0.73
N LYS A 319 23.05 0.57 1.50
CA LYS A 319 22.97 0.69 2.97
C LYS A 319 21.55 1.05 3.42
N ASN A 320 20.97 0.35 4.38
CA ASN A 320 19.61 0.61 4.91
C ASN A 320 18.46 0.54 3.88
N CYS A 321 18.70 0.05 2.67
CA CYS A 321 17.67 -0.08 1.63
C CYS A 321 16.96 -1.43 1.73
N SER A 322 17.65 -2.51 1.33
CA SER A 322 17.09 -3.87 1.23
C SER A 322 15.76 -3.94 0.46
N GLY A 323 15.53 -3.00 -0.47
CA GLY A 323 14.39 -3.03 -1.38
C GLY A 323 14.53 -4.12 -2.42
N THR A 324 13.43 -4.43 -3.09
CA THR A 324 13.42 -5.40 -4.18
C THR A 324 13.78 -4.71 -5.49
N LEU A 325 14.64 -5.34 -6.27
CA LEU A 325 15.04 -4.94 -7.60
C LEU A 325 14.14 -5.66 -8.62
N ALA A 326 13.69 -4.95 -9.65
CA ALA A 326 13.03 -5.55 -10.81
C ALA A 326 13.56 -4.91 -12.09
N PRO A 327 13.58 -5.61 -13.24
CA PRO A 327 14.04 -5.05 -14.49
C PRO A 327 13.27 -3.79 -14.90
N LEU A 328 13.94 -2.85 -15.58
CA LEU A 328 13.26 -1.75 -16.26
C LEU A 328 12.31 -2.29 -17.35
N PRO A 329 11.25 -1.54 -17.70
CA PRO A 329 10.38 -1.93 -18.81
C PRO A 329 11.20 -2.12 -20.09
N PRO A 330 10.88 -3.14 -20.91
CA PRO A 330 11.58 -3.40 -22.18
C PRO A 330 11.45 -2.19 -23.11
N LYS A 331 12.52 -1.89 -23.84
CA LYS A 331 12.67 -0.63 -24.58
C LYS A 331 12.20 -0.61 -26.02
N ASP A 332 11.87 -1.75 -26.65
CA ASP A 332 11.09 -1.86 -27.91
C ASP A 332 11.12 -3.29 -28.53
N ASP A 333 11.98 -4.22 -28.05
CA ASP A 333 12.21 -5.54 -28.71
C ASP A 333 11.89 -6.81 -27.86
N ASP A 334 11.03 -6.74 -26.83
CA ASP A 334 10.78 -7.84 -25.85
C ASP A 334 12.04 -8.37 -25.11
N GLU A 335 13.23 -7.83 -25.40
CA GLU A 335 14.48 -8.17 -24.70
C GLU A 335 14.45 -7.62 -23.26
N PRO A 336 14.71 -8.46 -22.25
CA PRO A 336 14.77 -8.03 -20.87
C PRO A 336 15.83 -6.95 -20.67
N SER A 337 15.49 -5.90 -19.91
CA SER A 337 16.46 -4.90 -19.48
C SER A 337 17.54 -5.55 -18.60
N ASP A 338 18.80 -5.34 -18.95
CA ASP A 338 19.96 -5.64 -18.09
C ASP A 338 20.08 -4.66 -16.90
N VAL A 339 19.27 -3.60 -16.89
CA VAL A 339 19.17 -2.67 -15.77
C VAL A 339 17.98 -3.05 -14.88
N LEU A 340 18.26 -3.26 -13.60
CA LEU A 340 17.29 -3.43 -12.53
C LEU A 340 17.11 -2.12 -11.76
N GLU A 341 15.89 -1.81 -11.33
CA GLU A 341 15.55 -0.67 -10.49
C GLU A 341 15.03 -1.14 -9.12
N CYS A 342 15.51 -0.49 -8.06
CA CYS A 342 15.06 -0.78 -6.71
C CYS A 342 13.78 -0.04 -6.36
N ASN A 343 12.73 -0.76 -5.98
CA ASN A 343 11.44 -0.18 -5.61
C ASN A 343 11.43 0.68 -4.34
N PHE A 344 12.51 0.63 -3.58
CA PHE A 344 12.60 1.31 -2.30
C PHE A 344 13.43 2.59 -2.36
N CYS A 345 14.50 2.61 -3.16
CA CYS A 345 15.42 3.75 -3.23
C CYS A 345 15.66 4.29 -4.64
N GLY A 346 15.03 3.72 -5.67
CA GLY A 346 15.24 4.08 -7.07
C GLY A 346 16.63 3.76 -7.62
N ASN A 347 17.47 3.01 -6.88
CA ASN A 347 18.80 2.67 -7.37
C ASN A 347 18.73 1.78 -8.61
N LEU A 348 19.55 2.11 -9.61
CA LEU A 348 19.78 1.27 -10.79
C LEU A 348 20.98 0.34 -10.55
N LYS A 349 20.81 -0.94 -10.88
CA LYS A 349 21.87 -1.97 -10.88
C LYS A 349 21.94 -2.56 -12.28
N VAL A 350 23.10 -2.52 -12.90
CA VAL A 350 23.35 -3.18 -14.20
C VAL A 350 23.77 -4.62 -13.92
N GLU A 351 23.10 -5.58 -14.55
CA GLU A 351 23.48 -6.99 -14.51
C GLU A 351 24.77 -7.16 -15.32
N ALA A 352 25.76 -7.86 -14.77
CA ALA A 352 26.93 -8.24 -15.55
C ALA A 352 26.50 -9.32 -16.56
N ALA A 353 26.85 -9.11 -17.83
CA ALA A 353 26.56 -10.02 -18.94
C ALA A 353 27.19 -11.40 -18.78
#